data_AF-A0A923YUV9-F1
#
_entry.id   AF-A0A923YUV9-F1
#
_cell.length_a   1.000
_cell.length_b   1.000
_cell.length_c   1.000
_cell.angle_alpha   90.00
_cell.angle_beta   90.00
_cell.angle_gamma   90.00
#
_symmetry.space_group_name_H-M   'P 1'
#
loop_
_entity.id
_entity.type
_entity.pdbx_description
1 polymer ?
#
loop_
_entity_poly.entity_id
_entity_poly.type
_entity_poly.pdbx_seq_one_letter_code
_entity_poly.pdbx_strand_id
1 'polypeptide(L)'
;MNIKKSSVNELETYLIENNWISTNEKVLNKISAGDGNMNCVLRIQTNLNSFICKQSNDFVEKYPHIFAPKNRVQTEALFYKKIKTNPKIQKMMPEMFGIDIENNIMFLEDLGDISDYSSLYTLQNKISNDE
;
A
#
# COMPACT_ATOMS: atom_id res chain seq x y z
N MET A 1 1.29 -12.84 10.02
CA MET A 1 0.29 -11.75 10.14
C MET A 1 -0.63 -11.74 8.90
N ASN A 2 -1.94 -11.60 9.08
CA ASN A 2 -2.89 -11.34 7.98
C ASN A 2 -3.53 -9.97 8.23
N ILE A 3 -3.20 -8.97 7.40
CA ILE A 3 -3.60 -7.57 7.66
C ILE A 3 -5.10 -7.36 7.55
N LYS A 4 -5.83 -8.20 6.82
CA LYS A 4 -7.28 -8.09 6.67
C LYS A 4 -7.99 -8.57 7.92
N LYS A 5 -7.58 -9.73 8.44
CA LYS A 5 -8.23 -10.40 9.58
C LYS A 5 -7.81 -9.87 10.95
N SER A 6 -6.64 -9.24 11.05
CA SER A 6 -6.15 -8.75 12.34
C SER A 6 -7.11 -7.73 12.98
N SER A 7 -7.05 -7.56 14.28
CA SER A 7 -7.63 -6.38 14.94
C SER A 7 -6.77 -5.14 14.68
N VAL A 8 -7.29 -3.97 15.05
CA VAL A 8 -6.53 -2.71 15.05
C VAL A 8 -5.34 -2.80 16.00
N ASN A 9 -5.52 -3.36 17.20
CA ASN A 9 -4.46 -3.49 18.20
C ASN A 9 -3.35 -4.44 17.74
N GLU A 10 -3.71 -5.60 17.16
CA GLU A 10 -2.72 -6.53 16.61
C GLU A 10 -1.92 -5.89 15.46
N LEU A 11 -2.58 -5.07 14.63
CA LEU A 11 -1.90 -4.33 13.58
C LEU A 11 -0.96 -3.27 14.16
N GLU A 12 -1.41 -2.48 15.15
CA GLU A 12 -0.56 -1.49 15.82
C GLU A 12 0.71 -2.13 16.39
N THR A 13 0.56 -3.21 17.17
CA THR A 13 1.71 -3.95 17.72
C THR A 13 2.65 -4.40 16.61
N TYR A 14 2.13 -5.00 15.56
CA TYR A 14 2.92 -5.45 14.42
C TYR A 14 3.67 -4.30 13.72
N LEU A 15 3.04 -3.15 13.51
CA LEU A 15 3.67 -1.98 12.88
C LEU A 15 4.77 -1.38 13.77
N ILE A 16 4.57 -1.34 15.08
CA ILE A 16 5.57 -0.88 16.05
C ILE A 16 6.77 -1.85 16.09
N GLU A 17 6.52 -3.17 16.14
CA GLU A 17 7.59 -4.19 16.16
C GLU A 17 8.45 -4.16 14.91
N ASN A 18 7.88 -3.78 13.76
CA ASN A 18 8.61 -3.59 12.51
C ASN A 18 9.29 -2.21 12.40
N ASN A 19 9.16 -1.34 13.41
CA ASN A 19 9.63 0.05 13.39
C ASN A 19 9.06 0.88 12.23
N TRP A 20 7.83 0.57 11.80
CA TRP A 20 7.16 1.28 10.71
C TRP A 20 6.35 2.49 11.21
N ILE A 21 5.90 2.44 12.46
CA ILE A 21 5.31 3.58 13.17
C ILE A 21 5.98 3.73 14.55
N SER A 22 5.85 4.91 15.15
CA SER A 22 6.40 5.19 16.48
C SER A 22 5.64 4.46 17.59
N THR A 23 6.30 4.17 18.72
CA THR A 23 5.65 3.58 19.90
C THR A 23 4.55 4.46 20.51
N ASN A 24 4.59 5.77 20.24
CA ASN A 24 3.57 6.74 20.68
C ASN A 24 2.45 6.92 19.64
N GLU A 25 2.58 6.34 18.46
CA GLU A 25 1.60 6.41 17.39
C GLU A 25 0.55 5.31 17.58
N LYS A 26 -0.72 5.68 17.37
CA LYS A 26 -1.88 4.83 17.62
C LYS A 26 -2.67 4.60 16.36
N VAL A 27 -2.92 3.34 16.02
CA VAL A 27 -3.79 2.99 14.90
C VAL A 27 -5.23 3.23 15.32
N LEU A 28 -5.92 4.13 14.63
CA LEU A 28 -7.32 4.47 14.90
C LEU A 28 -8.25 3.52 14.16
N ASN A 29 -7.93 3.22 12.90
CA ASN A 29 -8.68 2.26 12.09
C ASN A 29 -7.84 1.74 10.93
N LYS A 30 -8.42 0.78 10.21
CA LYS A 30 -7.95 0.30 8.92
C LYS A 30 -9.14 0.16 7.97
N ILE A 31 -9.02 0.70 6.77
CA ILE A 31 -10.08 0.69 5.76
C ILE A 31 -9.54 0.21 4.42
N SER A 32 -10.42 -0.31 3.54
CA SER A 32 -9.99 -0.73 2.20
C SER A 32 -9.51 0.49 1.40
N ALA A 33 -8.32 0.41 0.81
CA ALA A 33 -7.74 1.48 -0.03
C ALA A 33 -8.09 1.28 -1.51
N GLY A 34 -9.35 0.95 -1.80
CA GLY A 34 -9.86 0.67 -3.14
C GLY A 34 -10.11 -0.81 -3.44
N ASP A 35 -10.67 -1.07 -4.62
CA ASP A 35 -11.12 -2.39 -5.09
C ASP A 35 -10.01 -3.22 -5.76
N GLY A 36 -8.77 -3.07 -5.27
CA GLY A 36 -7.58 -3.67 -5.87
C GLY A 36 -7.79 -5.15 -6.21
N ASN A 37 -7.58 -5.52 -7.48
CA ASN A 37 -7.88 -6.88 -7.93
C ASN A 37 -6.96 -7.93 -7.25
N MET A 38 -5.67 -7.62 -7.12
CA MET A 38 -4.64 -8.62 -6.82
C MET A 38 -4.28 -8.80 -5.34
N ASN A 39 -4.21 -7.71 -4.58
CA ASN A 39 -3.64 -7.69 -3.23
C ASN A 39 -4.67 -7.15 -2.25
N CYS A 40 -4.56 -7.55 -0.99
CA CYS A 40 -5.23 -6.83 0.08
C CYS A 40 -4.48 -5.51 0.29
N VAL A 41 -5.15 -4.38 0.07
CA VAL A 41 -4.58 -3.05 0.27
C VAL A 41 -5.45 -2.32 1.28
N LEU A 42 -4.87 -1.98 2.42
CA LEU A 42 -5.54 -1.28 3.50
C LEU A 42 -4.88 0.07 3.74
N ARG A 43 -5.69 1.10 3.88
CA ARG A 43 -5.28 2.36 4.45
C ARG A 43 -5.35 2.26 5.97
N ILE A 44 -4.23 2.55 6.61
CA ILE A 44 -4.09 2.56 8.07
C ILE A 44 -4.12 4.02 8.49
N GLN A 45 -5.12 4.40 9.27
CA GLN A 45 -5.21 5.75 9.83
C GLN A 45 -4.68 5.72 11.25
N THR A 46 -3.72 6.58 11.57
CA THR A 46 -3.20 6.76 12.91
C THR A 46 -3.62 8.12 13.48
N ASN A 47 -3.27 8.38 14.74
CA ASN A 47 -3.44 9.69 15.34
C ASN A 47 -2.46 10.76 14.80
N LEU A 48 -1.45 10.37 14.01
CA LEU A 48 -0.42 11.28 13.49
C LEU A 48 -0.41 11.38 11.97
N ASN A 49 -0.73 10.29 11.26
CA ASN A 49 -0.61 10.21 9.81
C ASN A 49 -1.53 9.11 9.23
N SER A 50 -1.42 8.87 7.93
CA SER A 50 -1.97 7.68 7.28
C SER A 50 -0.95 6.98 6.39
N PHE A 51 -1.16 5.67 6.21
CA PHE A 51 -0.24 4.79 5.50
C PHE A 51 -1.00 3.75 4.69
N ILE A 52 -0.31 3.12 3.73
CA ILE A 52 -0.83 1.99 2.98
C ILE A 52 -0.10 0.71 3.37
N CYS A 53 -0.86 -0.26 3.87
CA CYS A 53 -0.44 -1.65 4.06
C CYS A 53 -0.89 -2.49 2.86
N LYS A 54 0.05 -3.10 2.14
CA LYS A 54 -0.22 -3.96 0.99
C LYS A 54 0.26 -5.38 1.25
N GLN A 55 -0.64 -6.35 1.23
CA GLN A 55 -0.34 -7.76 1.44
C GLN A 55 -0.71 -8.62 0.23
N SER A 56 0.21 -9.49 -0.21
CA SER A 56 -0.06 -10.50 -1.23
C SER A 56 -0.24 -11.89 -0.61
N ASN A 57 -1.40 -12.51 -0.86
CA ASN A 57 -1.69 -13.92 -0.52
C ASN A 57 -1.32 -14.85 -1.69
N ASP A 58 -1.43 -16.16 -1.52
CA ASP A 58 -1.24 -17.16 -2.59
C ASP A 58 -2.42 -17.25 -3.60
N PHE A 59 -3.31 -16.26 -3.55
CA PHE A 59 -4.44 -16.08 -4.47
C PHE A 59 -4.64 -14.60 -4.83
N VAL A 60 -5.48 -14.36 -5.84
CA VAL A 60 -5.95 -13.03 -6.26
C VAL A 60 -7.01 -12.54 -5.26
N GLU A 61 -6.79 -11.39 -4.60
CA GLU A 61 -7.68 -10.89 -3.54
C GLU A 61 -9.17 -10.82 -3.96
N LYS A 62 -9.44 -10.35 -5.19
CA LYS A 62 -10.79 -10.28 -5.76
C LYS A 62 -11.35 -11.64 -6.21
N TYR A 63 -10.48 -12.60 -6.53
CA TYR A 63 -10.84 -13.91 -7.06
C TYR A 63 -10.08 -15.02 -6.31
N PRO A 64 -10.49 -15.39 -5.08
CA PRO A 64 -9.72 -16.32 -4.24
C PRO A 64 -9.50 -17.72 -4.80
N HIS A 65 -10.28 -18.13 -5.82
CA HIS A 65 -10.10 -19.38 -6.54
C HIS A 65 -8.97 -19.34 -7.58
N ILE A 66 -8.45 -18.15 -7.90
CA ILE A 66 -7.32 -17.96 -8.81
C ILE A 66 -6.04 -17.87 -7.98
N PHE A 67 -5.20 -18.91 -8.09
CA PHE A 67 -3.89 -18.93 -7.46
C PHE A 67 -2.97 -17.85 -8.03
N ALA A 68 -2.15 -17.25 -7.17
CA ALA A 68 -1.17 -16.24 -7.55
C ALA A 68 0.10 -16.36 -6.69
N PRO A 69 1.29 -16.00 -7.19
CA PRO A 69 2.51 -16.08 -6.41
C PRO A 69 2.46 -15.18 -5.16
N LYS A 70 2.59 -15.76 -3.96
CA LYS A 70 2.55 -15.01 -2.69
C LYS A 70 3.67 -13.98 -2.55
N ASN A 71 4.80 -14.22 -3.20
CA ASN A 71 5.99 -13.35 -3.15
C ASN A 71 5.92 -12.17 -4.14
N ARG A 72 4.83 -11.98 -4.87
CA ARG A 72 4.70 -10.89 -5.86
C ARG A 72 4.91 -9.49 -5.29
N VAL A 73 4.51 -9.25 -4.04
CA VAL A 73 4.77 -7.96 -3.38
C VAL A 73 6.28 -7.72 -3.15
N GLN A 74 7.08 -8.79 -3.06
CA GLN A 74 8.53 -8.67 -2.93
C GLN A 74 9.15 -8.13 -4.22
N THR A 75 8.63 -8.53 -5.39
CA THR A 75 9.02 -7.96 -6.68
C THR A 75 8.69 -6.46 -6.75
N GLU A 76 7.53 -6.07 -6.25
CA GLU A 76 7.15 -4.65 -6.14
C GLU A 76 8.08 -3.89 -5.19
N ALA A 77 8.41 -4.46 -4.02
CA ALA A 77 9.37 -3.86 -3.09
C ALA A 77 10.77 -3.72 -3.71
N LEU A 78 11.22 -4.68 -4.53
CA LEU A 78 12.46 -4.57 -5.29
C LEU A 78 12.43 -3.43 -6.31
N PHE A 79 11.27 -3.19 -6.94
CA PHE A 79 11.07 -2.04 -7.80
C PHE A 79 11.22 -0.72 -7.02
N TYR A 80 10.53 -0.57 -5.88
CA TYR A 80 10.68 0.61 -5.00
C TYR A 80 12.14 0.82 -4.56
N LYS A 81 12.84 -0.24 -4.15
CA LYS A 81 14.28 -0.17 -3.81
C LYS A 81 15.14 0.28 -4.99
N LYS A 82 14.82 -0.17 -6.20
CA LYS A 82 15.56 0.19 -7.41
C LYS A 82 15.37 1.68 -7.75
N ILE A 83 14.13 2.15 -7.76
CA ILE A 83 13.82 3.54 -8.13
C ILE A 83 14.28 4.56 -7.08
N LYS A 84 14.41 4.17 -5.81
CA LYS A 84 14.92 5.04 -4.73
C LYS A 84 16.32 5.59 -5.02
N THR A 85 17.10 4.90 -5.86
CA THR A 85 18.43 5.37 -6.30
C THR A 85 18.36 6.51 -7.33
N ASN A 86 17.18 6.81 -7.88
CA ASN A 86 16.95 7.91 -8.81
C ASN A 86 16.02 8.96 -8.17
N PRO A 87 16.55 10.10 -7.68
CA PRO A 87 15.77 11.11 -7.00
C PRO A 87 14.62 11.71 -7.82
N LYS A 88 14.77 11.78 -9.15
CA LYS A 88 13.71 12.31 -10.03
C LYS A 88 12.51 11.36 -10.07
N ILE A 89 12.77 10.05 -10.19
CA ILE A 89 11.72 9.04 -10.21
C ILE A 89 11.09 8.88 -8.82
N GLN A 90 11.90 8.88 -7.77
CA GLN A 90 11.40 8.73 -6.39
C GLN A 90 10.41 9.85 -6.01
N LYS A 91 10.62 11.09 -6.50
CA LYS A 91 9.68 12.20 -6.27
C LYS A 91 8.31 12.01 -6.94
N MET A 92 8.19 11.08 -7.88
CA MET A 92 6.95 10.80 -8.63
C MET A 92 6.27 9.50 -8.16
N MET A 93 6.75 8.92 -7.05
CA MET A 93 6.32 7.62 -6.55
C MET A 93 6.15 7.68 -5.03
N PRO A 94 5.22 6.90 -4.44
CA PRO A 94 5.12 6.78 -2.99
C PRO A 94 6.45 6.37 -2.36
N GLU A 95 6.74 6.86 -1.16
CA GLU A 95 7.82 6.29 -0.37
C GLU A 95 7.46 4.87 0.11
N MET A 96 8.43 3.95 0.05
CA MET A 96 8.34 2.64 0.71
C MET A 96 9.11 2.68 2.02
N PHE A 97 8.36 2.60 3.12
CA PHE A 97 8.91 2.60 4.47
C PHE A 97 9.48 1.23 4.86
N GLY A 98 8.87 0.14 4.39
CA GLY A 98 9.32 -1.19 4.76
C GLY A 98 8.68 -2.35 4.00
N ILE A 99 9.30 -3.52 4.14
CA ILE A 99 8.79 -4.80 3.64
C ILE A 99 9.07 -5.90 4.67
N ASP A 100 8.04 -6.65 5.01
CA ASP A 100 8.12 -7.92 5.72
C ASP A 100 8.02 -9.05 4.67
N ILE A 101 9.15 -9.72 4.46
CA ILE A 101 9.30 -10.79 3.47
C ILE A 101 8.58 -12.06 3.92
N GLU A 102 8.54 -12.33 5.22
CA GLU A 102 7.92 -13.54 5.77
C GLU A 102 6.41 -13.50 5.58
N ASN A 103 5.80 -12.35 5.87
CA ASN A 103 4.36 -12.16 5.78
C ASN A 103 3.89 -11.59 4.44
N ASN A 104 4.81 -11.24 3.54
CA ASN A 104 4.52 -10.58 2.26
C ASN A 104 3.70 -9.29 2.46
N ILE A 105 4.16 -8.42 3.35
CA ILE A 105 3.51 -7.14 3.68
C ILE A 105 4.46 -6.00 3.34
N MET A 106 4.01 -5.06 2.52
CA MET A 106 4.74 -3.83 2.19
C MET A 106 4.02 -2.63 2.80
N PHE A 107 4.80 -1.70 3.34
CA PHE A 107 4.33 -0.48 3.98
C PHE A 107 4.76 0.74 3.17
N LEU A 108 3.78 1.53 2.73
CA LEU A 108 3.95 2.64 1.80
C LEU A 108 3.35 3.93 2.36
N GLU A 109 3.84 5.04 1.83
CA GLU A 109 3.20 6.36 1.91
C GLU A 109 1.76 6.30 1.40
N ASP A 110 0.85 6.96 2.12
CA ASP A 110 -0.50 7.21 1.66
C ASP A 110 -0.55 8.56 0.96
N LEU A 111 -0.99 8.54 -0.30
CA LEU A 111 -1.15 9.76 -1.11
C LEU A 111 -2.50 10.46 -0.86
N GLY A 112 -3.27 9.97 0.12
CA GLY A 112 -4.58 10.51 0.46
C GLY A 112 -5.69 10.06 -0.49
N ASP A 113 -6.81 10.78 -0.48
CA ASP A 113 -7.97 10.49 -1.31
C ASP A 113 -7.78 11.07 -2.72
N ILE A 114 -6.98 10.37 -3.51
CA ILE A 114 -6.69 10.69 -4.92
C ILE A 114 -7.38 9.71 -5.87
N SER A 115 -7.78 10.20 -7.05
CA SER A 115 -8.32 9.36 -8.13
C SER A 115 -7.21 8.74 -8.98
N ASP A 116 -7.46 7.59 -9.58
CA ASP A 116 -6.52 6.85 -10.44
C ASP A 116 -6.31 7.47 -11.84
N TYR A 117 -6.76 8.71 -12.04
CA TYR A 117 -6.77 9.44 -13.31
C TYR A 117 -7.43 8.69 -14.48
N SER A 118 -8.15 7.58 -14.24
CA SER A 118 -8.86 6.83 -15.29
C SER A 118 -9.90 7.70 -16.00
N SER A 119 -10.42 8.72 -15.32
CA SER A 119 -11.33 9.73 -15.88
C SER A 119 -10.73 10.53 -17.05
N LEU A 120 -9.40 10.66 -17.14
CA LEU A 120 -8.72 11.33 -18.26
C LEU A 120 -8.82 10.53 -19.57
N TYR A 121 -9.03 9.22 -19.46
CA TYR A 121 -9.23 8.34 -20.63
C TYR A 121 -10.69 8.32 -21.10
N THR A 122 -11.59 8.96 -20.37
CA THR A 122 -12.94 9.20 -20.88
C THR A 122 -12.86 10.36 -21.89
N LEU A 123 -13.38 10.16 -23.10
CA LEU A 123 -13.39 11.16 -24.20
C LEU A 123 -14.16 12.47 -23.87
N GLN A 124 -14.62 12.62 -22.62
CA GLN A 124 -15.40 13.76 -22.13
C GLN A 124 -14.51 14.90 -21.65
N ASN A 125 -13.25 14.64 -21.29
CA ASN A 125 -12.34 15.65 -20.78
C ASN A 125 -11.21 15.93 -21.79
N LYS A 126 -11.09 17.18 -22.24
CA LYS A 126 -9.91 17.65 -22.98
C LYS A 126 -8.91 18.24 -22.00
N ILE A 127 -7.69 17.70 -21.99
CA ILE A 127 -6.56 18.30 -21.28
C ILE A 127 -6.10 19.51 -22.12
N SER A 128 -6.07 20.70 -21.53
CA SER A 128 -5.48 21.90 -22.17
C SER A 128 -3.97 21.90 -21.97
N ASN A 129 -3.22 22.38 -22.96
CA ASN A 129 -1.75 22.46 -22.90
C ASN A 129 -1.23 23.64 -22.04
N ASP A 130 -2.08 24.22 -21.19
CA ASP A 130 -1.74 25.39 -20.38
C ASP A 130 -1.36 24.91 -18.96
N GLU A 131 -0.14 24.37 -18.80
CA GLU A 131 0.57 24.23 -17.52
C GLU A 131 2.05 24.61 -17.67
#